data_AF-A0A653R8K3-F1
#
_entry.id   AF-A0A653R8K3-F1
#
_cell.length_a   1.000
_cell.length_b   1.000
_cell.length_c   1.000
_cell.angle_alpha   90.00
_cell.angle_beta   90.00
_cell.angle_gamma   90.00
#
_symmetry.space_group_name_H-M   'P 1'
#
loop_
_entity.id
_entity.type
_entity.pdbx_description
1 polymer ?
#
loop_
_entity_poly.entity_id
_entity_poly.type
_entity_poly.pdbx_seq_one_letter_code
_entity_poly.pdbx_strand_id
1 'polypeptide(L)'
;MVTLTALLLLQALAVLGVAVVYALEIGSGVLNLGAQIFLVVLIAAAGFWIGAAGLSLWAGRAWVRAAVVVIELFAVILSVSFFSAGNVATGLLFLVPAAGILFLMFSRQVAEHLAGLHR
;
A
#
# COMPACT_ATOMS: atom_id res chain seq x y z
N MET A 1 -0.86 -15.64 -8.57
CA MET A 1 -1.97 -14.76 -8.12
C MET A 1 -2.08 -14.71 -6.61
N VAL A 2 -2.19 -15.86 -5.93
CA VAL A 2 -2.24 -15.97 -4.46
C VAL A 2 -1.18 -15.13 -3.75
N THR A 3 0.09 -15.27 -4.13
CA THR A 3 1.19 -14.53 -3.47
C THR A 3 1.00 -13.02 -3.54
N LEU A 4 0.65 -12.48 -4.71
CA LEU A 4 0.55 -11.04 -4.91
C LEU A 4 -0.68 -10.44 -4.23
N THR A 5 -1.81 -11.15 -4.29
CA THR A 5 -3.00 -10.79 -3.51
C THR A 5 -2.72 -10.84 -2.01
N ALA A 6 -2.05 -11.89 -1.52
CA ALA A 6 -1.69 -11.99 -0.11
C ALA A 6 -0.77 -10.85 0.35
N LEU A 7 0.23 -10.49 -0.47
CA LEU A 7 1.11 -9.35 -0.19
C LEU A 7 0.34 -8.03 -0.10
N LEU A 8 -0.55 -7.75 -1.06
CA LEU A 8 -1.39 -6.55 -1.02
C LEU A 8 -2.32 -6.52 0.19
N LEU A 9 -2.93 -7.65 0.56
CA LEU A 9 -3.81 -7.72 1.73
C LEU A 9 -3.03 -7.57 3.04
N LEU A 10 -1.84 -8.16 3.15
CA LEU A 10 -0.96 -7.97 4.30
C LEU A 10 -0.50 -6.52 4.42
N GLN A 11 -0.16 -5.88 3.30
CA GLN A 11 0.20 -4.46 3.27
C GLN A 11 -0.97 -3.57 3.67
N ALA A 12 -2.19 -3.86 3.19
CA ALA A 12 -3.39 -3.17 3.62
C ALA A 12 -3.61 -3.28 5.14
N LEU A 13 -3.47 -4.48 5.70
CA LEU A 13 -3.57 -4.70 7.15
C LEU A 13 -2.49 -3.96 7.94
N ALA A 14 -1.25 -3.94 7.44
CA ALA A 14 -0.17 -3.18 8.07
C ALA A 14 -0.47 -1.68 8.09
N VAL A 15 -0.91 -1.11 6.96
CA VAL A 15 -1.28 0.31 6.85
C VAL A 15 -2.49 0.63 7.74
N LEU A 16 -3.51 -0.22 7.80
CA LEU A 16 -4.64 -0.06 8.71
C LEU A 16 -4.21 -0.16 10.19
N GLY A 17 -3.28 -1.06 10.52
CA GLY A 17 -2.69 -1.16 11.85
C GLY A 17 -1.98 0.14 12.25
N VAL A 18 -1.22 0.73 11.34
CA VAL A 18 -0.60 2.05 11.54
C VAL A 18 -1.66 3.13 11.76
N ALA A 19 -2.77 3.13 11.00
CA ALA A 19 -3.86 4.07 11.22
C ALA A 19 -4.46 3.96 12.63
N VAL A 20 -4.59 2.72 13.16
CA VAL A 20 -5.06 2.49 14.54
C VAL A 20 -4.08 3.05 15.56
N VAL A 21 -2.77 2.84 15.38
CA VAL A 21 -1.74 3.41 16.28
C VAL A 21 -1.85 4.93 16.33
N TYR A 22 -1.88 5.60 15.16
CA TYR A 22 -2.04 7.05 15.12
C TYR A 22 -3.38 7.53 15.69
N ALA A 23 -4.46 6.74 15.56
CA ALA A 23 -5.75 7.07 16.16
C ALA A 23 -5.71 7.03 17.69
N LEU A 24 -4.97 6.09 18.28
CA LEU A 24 -4.78 5.98 19.74
C LEU A 24 -3.89 7.11 20.29
N GLU A 25 -3.03 7.69 19.46
CA GLU A 25 -2.16 8.82 19.80
C GLU A 25 -2.82 10.19 19.62
N ILE A 26 -4.10 10.25 19.20
CA ILE A 26 -4.82 11.53 19.02
C ILE A 26 -4.82 12.33 20.34
N GLY A 27 -4.49 13.62 20.23
CA GLY A 27 -4.34 14.53 21.36
C GLY A 27 -2.95 14.51 21.98
N SER A 28 -2.07 13.60 21.55
CA SER A 28 -0.65 13.59 21.89
C SER A 28 0.18 13.92 20.66
N GLY A 29 1.24 14.72 20.83
CA GLY A 29 2.19 15.03 19.75
C GLY A 29 2.20 16.49 19.30
N VAL A 30 3.06 16.76 18.32
CA VAL A 30 3.41 18.10 17.82
C VAL A 30 2.43 18.66 16.78
N LEU A 31 1.61 17.79 16.18
CA LEU A 31 0.67 18.16 15.13
C LEU A 31 -0.64 18.68 15.75
N ASN A 32 -1.27 19.68 15.15
CA ASN A 32 -2.58 20.14 15.63
C ASN A 32 -3.65 19.05 15.46
N LEU A 33 -4.72 19.14 16.25
CA LEU A 33 -5.77 18.12 16.30
C LEU A 33 -6.39 17.81 14.91
N GLY A 34 -6.65 18.84 14.11
CA GLY A 34 -7.23 18.66 12.78
C GLY A 34 -6.32 17.88 11.84
N ALA A 35 -5.02 18.15 11.89
CA ALA A 35 -4.03 17.46 11.06
C ALA A 35 -3.75 16.02 11.56
N GLN A 36 -3.86 15.74 12.87
CA GLN A 36 -3.84 14.38 13.38
C GLN A 36 -5.02 13.55 12.86
N ILE A 37 -6.24 14.09 12.96
CA ILE A 37 -7.45 13.42 12.45
C ILE A 37 -7.34 13.19 10.94
N PHE A 38 -6.90 14.20 10.19
CA PHE A 38 -6.69 14.09 8.75
C PHE A 38 -5.69 12.99 8.41
N LEU A 39 -4.55 12.91 9.12
CA LEU A 39 -3.55 11.87 8.91
C LEU A 39 -4.13 10.47 9.13
N VAL A 40 -4.87 10.26 10.21
CA VAL A 40 -5.52 8.97 10.51
C VAL A 40 -6.48 8.57 9.40
N VAL A 41 -7.34 9.50 8.95
CA VAL A 41 -8.29 9.25 7.87
C VAL A 41 -7.57 8.95 6.55
N LEU A 42 -6.49 9.68 6.25
CA LEU A 42 -5.70 9.48 5.04
C LEU A 42 -5.03 8.10 5.03
N ILE A 43 -4.40 7.69 6.13
CA ILE A 43 -3.76 6.37 6.26
C ILE A 43 -4.81 5.27 6.18
N ALA A 44 -5.95 5.43 6.87
CA ALA A 44 -7.04 4.47 6.80
C ALA A 44 -7.58 4.31 5.38
N ALA A 45 -7.83 5.42 4.68
CA ALA A 45 -8.28 5.42 3.29
C ALA A 45 -7.27 4.73 2.37
N ALA A 46 -5.97 4.97 2.56
CA ALA A 46 -4.92 4.27 1.82
C ALA A 46 -4.94 2.76 2.10
N GLY A 47 -5.10 2.34 3.35
CA GLY A 47 -5.24 0.92 3.72
C GLY A 47 -6.44 0.25 3.06
N PHE A 48 -7.60 0.91 3.09
CA PHE A 48 -8.81 0.42 2.39
C PHE A 48 -8.63 0.35 0.88
N TRP A 49 -7.97 1.34 0.27
CA TRP A 49 -7.65 1.33 -1.16
C TRP A 49 -6.79 0.13 -1.53
N ILE A 50 -5.70 -0.12 -0.80
CA ILE A 50 -4.81 -1.26 -1.04
C ILE A 50 -5.58 -2.58 -0.89
N GLY A 51 -6.42 -2.69 0.14
CA GLY A 51 -7.27 -3.87 0.35
C GLY A 51 -8.24 -4.11 -0.81
N ALA A 52 -8.92 -3.04 -1.26
CA ALA A 52 -9.83 -3.10 -2.40
C ALA A 52 -9.11 -3.46 -3.70
N ALA A 53 -7.88 -2.96 -3.91
CA ALA A 53 -7.03 -3.33 -5.03
C ALA A 53 -6.63 -4.81 -4.98
N GLY A 54 -6.24 -5.33 -3.80
CA GLY A 54 -5.93 -6.75 -3.60
C GLY A 54 -7.10 -7.69 -3.92
N LEU A 55 -8.30 -7.36 -3.43
CA LEU A 55 -9.52 -8.12 -3.72
C LEU A 55 -9.92 -8.02 -5.20
N SER A 56 -9.75 -6.85 -5.81
CA SER A 56 -10.04 -6.65 -7.24
C SER A 56 -9.03 -7.37 -8.13
N LEU A 57 -7.77 -7.50 -7.70
CA LEU A 57 -6.74 -8.29 -8.38
C LEU A 57 -7.13 -9.77 -8.38
N TRP A 58 -7.57 -10.28 -7.24
CA TRP A 58 -8.09 -11.65 -7.12
C TRP A 58 -9.23 -11.90 -8.10
N ALA A 59 -10.15 -10.93 -8.22
CA ALA A 59 -11.26 -10.96 -9.17
C ALA A 59 -10.85 -10.76 -10.65
N GLY A 60 -9.56 -10.57 -10.96
CA GLY A 60 -9.07 -10.45 -12.34
C GLY A 60 -9.45 -9.15 -13.05
N ARG A 61 -9.73 -8.07 -12.31
CA ARG A 61 -10.16 -6.79 -12.89
C ARG A 61 -8.98 -6.03 -13.51
N ALA A 62 -9.03 -5.78 -14.82
CA ALA A 62 -7.91 -5.17 -15.57
C ALA A 62 -7.46 -3.79 -15.06
N TRP A 63 -8.37 -2.96 -14.54
CA TRP A 63 -8.05 -1.61 -14.04
C TRP A 63 -7.15 -1.60 -12.79
N VAL A 64 -7.05 -2.74 -12.09
CA VAL A 64 -6.31 -2.87 -10.84
C VAL A 64 -4.82 -2.64 -11.02
N ARG A 65 -4.28 -2.93 -12.21
CA ARG A 65 -2.87 -2.69 -12.50
C ARG A 65 -2.50 -1.23 -12.30
N ALA A 66 -3.30 -0.30 -12.84
CA ALA A 66 -3.04 1.12 -12.68
C ALA A 66 -3.16 1.54 -11.21
N ALA A 67 -4.18 1.07 -10.49
CA ALA A 67 -4.39 1.39 -9.09
C ALA A 67 -3.24 0.90 -8.18
N VAL A 68 -2.74 -0.32 -8.40
CA VAL A 68 -1.60 -0.88 -7.66
C VAL A 68 -0.32 -0.13 -8.01
N VAL A 69 -0.06 0.14 -9.28
CA VAL A 69 1.15 0.89 -9.68
C VAL A 69 1.20 2.26 -9.02
N VAL A 70 0.08 3.00 -9.00
CA VAL A 70 0.03 4.33 -8.38
C VAL A 70 0.36 4.28 -6.89
N ILE A 71 -0.26 3.35 -6.13
CA ILE A 71 -0.05 3.29 -4.68
C ILE A 71 1.36 2.81 -4.32
N GLU A 72 1.91 1.84 -5.08
CA GLU A 72 3.27 1.37 -4.82
C GLU A 72 4.33 2.41 -5.25
N LEU A 73 4.12 3.16 -6.33
CA LEU A 73 5.02 4.27 -6.68
C LEU A 73 5.01 5.34 -5.59
N PHE A 74 3.84 5.62 -5.00
CA PHE A 74 3.74 6.52 -3.85
C PHE A 74 4.52 5.99 -2.64
N ALA A 75 4.42 4.69 -2.33
CA ALA A 75 5.20 4.05 -1.26
C ALA A 75 6.72 4.15 -1.52
N VAL A 76 7.16 3.96 -2.77
CA VAL A 76 8.57 4.17 -3.16
C VAL A 76 8.99 5.62 -2.94
N ILE A 77 8.18 6.60 -3.35
CA ILE A 77 8.48 8.02 -3.14
C ILE A 77 8.58 8.34 -1.64
N LEU A 78 7.64 7.82 -0.83
CA LEU A 78 7.68 7.99 0.63
C LEU A 78 8.93 7.37 1.26
N SER A 79 9.42 6.24 0.75
CA SER A 79 10.64 5.62 1.27
C SER A 79 11.85 6.55 1.17
N VAL A 80 11.95 7.36 0.10
CA VAL A 80 13.02 8.35 -0.09
C VAL A 80 12.98 9.44 0.98
N SER A 81 11.78 9.87 1.37
CA SER A 81 11.60 10.83 2.46
C SER A 81 12.09 10.26 3.80
N PHE A 82 11.84 8.99 4.09
CA PHE A 82 12.34 8.33 5.30
C PHE A 82 13.85 8.14 5.30
N PHE A 83 14.45 7.81 4.16
CA PHE A 83 15.91 7.76 4.03
C PHE A 83 16.55 9.14 4.26
N SER A 84 15.95 10.19 3.72
CA SER A 84 16.39 11.58 3.92
C SER A 84 16.30 12.02 5.38
N ALA A 85 15.32 11.50 6.12
CA ALA A 85 15.16 11.72 7.56
C ALA A 85 16.08 10.84 8.44
N GLY A 86 16.96 10.02 7.84
CA GLY A 86 17.84 9.10 8.56
C GLY A 86 17.17 7.83 9.09
N ASN A 87 15.87 7.64 8.84
CA ASN A 87 15.12 6.46 9.28
C ASN A 87 15.17 5.36 8.22
N VAL A 88 16.32 4.68 8.15
CA VAL A 88 16.57 3.62 7.16
C VAL A 88 15.61 2.44 7.32
N ALA A 89 15.27 2.07 8.54
CA ALA A 89 14.38 0.93 8.81
C ALA A 89 12.98 1.16 8.22
N THR A 90 12.37 2.32 8.49
CA THR A 90 11.05 2.66 7.92
C THR A 90 11.12 2.83 6.41
N GLY A 91 12.20 3.42 5.88
CA GLY A 91 12.38 3.51 4.44
C GLY A 91 12.41 2.14 3.75
N LEU A 92 13.15 1.17 4.30
CA LEU A 92 13.16 -0.19 3.77
C LEU A 92 11.82 -0.91 3.92
N LEU A 93 11.10 -0.67 5.02
CA LEU A 93 9.78 -1.25 5.26
C LEU A 93 8.76 -0.83 4.20
N PHE A 94 8.86 0.39 3.66
CA PHE A 94 8.04 0.85 2.54
C PHE A 94 8.60 0.39 1.19
N LEU A 95 9.91 0.49 0.98
CA LEU A 95 10.53 0.23 -0.32
C LEU A 95 10.45 -1.23 -0.75
N VAL A 96 10.78 -2.17 0.15
CA VAL A 96 10.90 -3.60 -0.17
C VAL A 96 9.57 -4.19 -0.67
N PRO A 97 8.44 -4.06 0.05
CA PRO A 97 7.17 -4.60 -0.45
C PRO A 97 6.72 -3.89 -1.73
N ALA A 98 6.88 -2.56 -1.82
CA ALA A 98 6.48 -1.81 -3.00
C ALA A 98 7.25 -2.22 -4.27
N ALA A 99 8.58 -2.34 -4.17
CA ALA A 99 9.41 -2.81 -5.27
C ALA A 99 9.06 -4.25 -5.67
N GLY A 100 8.80 -5.13 -4.70
CA GLY A 100 8.38 -6.51 -4.96
C GLY A 100 7.04 -6.59 -5.68
N ILE A 101 6.03 -5.83 -5.22
CA ILE A 101 4.70 -5.79 -5.84
C ILE A 101 4.76 -5.21 -7.25
N LEU A 102 5.53 -4.14 -7.46
CA LEU A 102 5.74 -3.56 -8.79
C LEU A 102 6.39 -4.56 -9.74
N PHE A 103 7.46 -5.21 -9.31
CA PHE A 103 8.13 -6.24 -10.11
C PHE A 103 7.17 -7.36 -10.51
N LEU A 104 6.39 -7.88 -9.55
CA LEU A 104 5.43 -8.95 -9.80
C LEU A 104 4.25 -8.50 -10.67
N MET A 105 3.79 -7.25 -10.55
CA MET A 105 2.71 -6.68 -11.36
C MET A 105 3.01 -6.70 -12.86
N PHE A 106 4.28 -6.50 -13.24
CA PHE A 106 4.71 -6.55 -14.63
C PHE A 106 5.10 -7.95 -15.13
N SER A 107 4.92 -8.98 -14.30
CA SER A 107 5.11 -10.36 -14.74
C SER A 107 4.07 -10.80 -15.78
N ARG A 108 4.48 -11.71 -16.67
CA ARG A 108 3.60 -12.31 -17.70
C ARG A 108 2.34 -12.95 -17.08
N GLN A 109 2.50 -13.62 -15.94
CA GLN A 109 1.39 -14.27 -15.24
C GLN A 109 0.28 -13.29 -14.88
N VAL A 110 0.62 -12.10 -14.36
CA VAL A 110 -0.37 -11.08 -13.98
C VAL A 110 -1.01 -10.47 -15.23
N ALA A 111 -0.24 -10.31 -16.31
CA ALA A 111 -0.81 -9.85 -17.59
C ALA A 111 -1.86 -10.83 -18.13
N GLU A 112 -1.56 -12.12 -18.15
CA GLU A 112 -2.49 -13.14 -18.64
C GLU A 112 -3.74 -13.27 -17.75
N HIS A 113 -3.58 -13.18 -16.42
CA HIS A 113 -4.70 -13.20 -15.45
C HIS A 113 -5.65 -12.02 -15.66
N LEU A 114 -5.11 -10.80 -15.79
CA LEU A 114 -5.91 -9.59 -15.98
C LEU A 114 -6.54 -9.51 -17.38
N ALA A 115 -5.95 -10.16 -18.38
CA ALA A 115 -6.52 -10.29 -19.72
C ALA A 115 -7.63 -11.34 -19.80
N GLY A 116 -7.85 -12.13 -18.75
CA GLY A 116 -8.86 -13.19 -18.71
C GLY A 116 -8.49 -14.44 -19.52
N LEU A 117 -7.20 -14.64 -19.81
CA LEU A 117 -6.69 -15.77 -20.60
C LEU A 117 -6.55 -17.07 -19.79
N HIS A 118 -6.63 -16.99 -18.45
CA HIS A 118 -6.66 -18.13 -17.52
C HIS A 118 -7.94 -18.09 -16.66
N ARG A 119 -9.11 -18.29 -17.29
CA ARG A 119 -10.34 -18.64 -16.55
C ARG A 119 -10.48 -20.14 -16.44
#